data_AF-A0A7S2NBX4-F1
#
_entry.id   AF-A0A7S2NBX4-F1
#
_cell.length_a   1.000
_cell.length_b   1.000
_cell.length_c   1.000
_cell.angle_alpha   90.00
_cell.angle_beta   90.00
_cell.angle_gamma   90.00
#
_symmetry.space_group_name_H-M   'P 1'
#
loop_
_entity.id
_entity.type
_entity.pdbx_description
1 polymer ?
#
loop_
_entity_poly.entity_id
_entity_poly.type
_entity_poly.pdbx_seq_one_letter_code
_entity_poly.pdbx_strand_id
1 'polypeptide(L)'
;KLLEGEYIDEYLALSYRWMTPAHPDPDGLQLRALQEHLHSHPSIRYVFVDFMCLPQGKDRTKTEKVEFRSMLPNINLTYLGSSVLIIMFDATYVERFWPQFECWLSFMQGSESGLVSTPEGQLRCTIVCLRDTPERYAHLLKD
;
A
#
# COMPACT_ATOMS: atom_id res chain seq x y z
N LYS A 1 4.36 11.72 15.82
CA LYS A 1 5.16 10.54 15.43
C LYS A 1 4.72 9.97 14.08
N LEU A 2 3.58 9.28 13.97
CA LEU A 2 3.13 8.73 12.67
C LEU A 2 2.96 9.81 11.57
N LEU A 3 2.29 10.91 11.91
CA LEU A 3 2.06 12.04 10.99
C LEU A 3 3.27 12.98 10.86
N GLU A 4 4.33 12.74 11.62
CA GLU A 4 5.57 13.53 11.58
C GLU A 4 6.60 12.92 10.62
N GLY A 5 6.23 11.85 9.91
CA GLY A 5 7.07 11.22 8.89
C GLY A 5 8.16 10.28 9.42
N GLU A 6 8.17 9.96 10.72
CA GLU A 6 9.20 9.12 11.35
C GLU A 6 9.33 7.71 10.71
N TYR A 7 8.29 7.21 10.06
CA TYR A 7 8.24 5.87 9.49
C TYR A 7 8.43 5.83 7.96
N ILE A 8 8.61 6.98 7.31
CA ILE A 8 8.64 7.05 5.84
C ILE A 8 9.86 6.31 5.26
N ASP A 9 11.04 6.45 5.88
CA ASP A 9 12.29 5.96 5.28
C ASP A 9 12.51 4.45 5.44
N GLU A 10 12.11 3.88 6.59
CA GLU A 10 12.37 2.48 6.95
C GLU A 10 11.18 1.54 6.73
N TYR A 11 9.96 2.06 6.56
CA TYR A 11 8.74 1.26 6.46
C TYR A 11 8.05 1.45 5.12
N LEU A 12 7.62 0.34 4.53
CA LEU A 12 6.89 0.29 3.28
C LEU A 12 5.56 -0.43 3.46
N ALA A 13 4.45 0.19 3.08
CA ALA A 13 3.16 -0.48 2.91
C ALA A 13 2.94 -0.82 1.44
N LEU A 14 2.52 -2.07 1.15
CA LEU A 14 2.20 -2.50 -0.19
C LEU A 14 0.70 -2.37 -0.46
N SER A 15 0.33 -1.51 -1.40
CA SER A 15 -1.02 -1.48 -1.97
C SER A 15 -1.03 -2.26 -3.28
N TYR A 16 -1.79 -3.34 -3.31
CA TYR A 16 -1.82 -4.29 -4.42
C TYR A 16 -3.20 -4.95 -4.49
N ARG A 17 -3.40 -5.82 -5.47
CA ARG A 17 -4.64 -6.61 -5.54
C ARG A 17 -4.35 -8.07 -5.79
N TRP A 18 -5.30 -8.89 -5.37
CA TRP A 18 -5.35 -10.27 -5.82
C TRP A 18 -5.66 -10.31 -7.32
N MET A 19 -4.79 -10.96 -8.09
CA MET A 19 -4.99 -11.17 -9.53
C MET A 19 -6.12 -12.16 -9.79
N THR A 20 -6.21 -13.21 -8.97
CA THR A 20 -7.23 -14.24 -9.06
C THR A 20 -7.83 -14.52 -7.69
N PRO A 21 -9.05 -15.07 -7.59
CA PRO A 21 -9.62 -15.47 -6.30
C PRO A 21 -8.82 -16.55 -5.56
N ALA A 22 -8.02 -17.34 -6.28
CA ALA A 22 -7.27 -18.46 -5.70
C ALA A 22 -5.87 -18.07 -5.23
N HIS A 23 -5.23 -17.11 -5.91
CA HIS A 23 -3.86 -16.71 -5.63
C HIS A 23 -3.63 -15.23 -5.93
N PRO A 24 -2.95 -14.48 -5.02
CA PRO A 24 -2.76 -13.05 -5.16
C PRO A 24 -1.87 -12.67 -6.35
N ASP A 25 -0.83 -13.46 -6.62
CA ASP A 25 0.21 -13.17 -7.64
C ASP A 25 0.71 -14.46 -8.34
N PRO A 26 -0.12 -15.13 -9.16
CA PRO A 26 0.18 -16.48 -9.68
C PRO A 26 1.48 -16.60 -10.49
N ASP A 27 1.92 -15.50 -11.10
CA ASP A 27 3.10 -15.44 -11.96
C ASP A 27 4.28 -14.66 -11.35
N GLY A 28 4.12 -14.19 -10.10
CA GLY A 28 5.15 -13.49 -9.36
C GLY A 28 5.43 -12.07 -9.87
N LEU A 29 4.58 -11.46 -10.69
CA LEU A 29 4.84 -10.13 -11.25
C LEU A 29 4.83 -9.05 -10.16
N GLN A 30 3.89 -9.11 -9.21
CA GLN A 30 3.82 -8.13 -8.12
C GLN A 30 4.99 -8.31 -7.15
N LEU A 31 5.37 -9.56 -6.87
CA LEU A 31 6.55 -9.87 -6.06
C LEU A 31 7.84 -9.34 -6.70
N ARG A 32 8.02 -9.52 -8.01
CA ARG A 32 9.19 -8.98 -8.72
C ARG A 32 9.24 -7.45 -8.65
N ALA A 33 8.11 -6.77 -8.86
CA ALA A 33 8.03 -5.32 -8.73
C ALA A 33 8.38 -4.84 -7.30
N LEU A 34 7.90 -5.54 -6.27
CA LEU A 34 8.29 -5.26 -4.89
C LEU A 34 9.80 -5.46 -4.67
N GLN A 35 10.37 -6.55 -5.17
CA GLN A 35 11.82 -6.82 -5.06
C GLN A 35 12.66 -5.74 -5.74
N GLU A 36 12.30 -5.34 -6.97
CA GLU A 36 12.97 -4.26 -7.70
C GLU A 36 12.89 -2.91 -6.95
N HIS A 37 11.73 -2.60 -6.37
CA HIS A 37 11.56 -1.42 -5.53
C HIS A 37 12.46 -1.48 -4.28
N LEU A 38 12.51 -2.61 -3.57
CA LEU A 38 13.36 -2.76 -2.39
C LEU A 38 14.86 -2.69 -2.73
N HIS A 39 15.30 -3.22 -3.88
CA HIS A 39 16.69 -3.09 -4.32
C HIS A 39 17.11 -1.64 -4.59
N SER A 40 16.17 -0.80 -5.05
CA SER A 40 16.43 0.63 -5.28
C SER A 40 16.29 1.49 -4.03
N HIS A 41 15.71 0.97 -2.95
CA HIS A 41 15.43 1.68 -1.70
C HIS A 41 16.02 0.92 -0.49
N PRO A 42 17.35 0.89 -0.33
CA PRO A 42 18.01 0.10 0.72
C PRO A 42 17.76 0.60 2.15
N SER A 43 17.16 1.79 2.33
CA SER A 43 16.74 2.28 3.65
C SER A 43 15.52 1.54 4.19
N ILE A 44 14.71 0.92 3.33
CA ILE A 44 13.51 0.19 3.73
C ILE A 44 13.93 -1.10 4.45
N ARG A 45 13.42 -1.29 5.66
CA ARG A 45 13.73 -2.44 6.53
C ARG A 45 12.51 -3.29 6.85
N TYR A 46 11.32 -2.70 6.79
CA TYR A 46 10.08 -3.37 7.12
C TYR A 46 9.07 -3.20 5.99
N VAL A 47 8.45 -4.29 5.59
CA VAL A 47 7.40 -4.30 4.57
C VAL A 47 6.12 -4.83 5.18
N PHE A 48 5.06 -4.03 5.10
CA PHE A 48 3.72 -4.42 5.48
C PHE A 48 2.93 -4.88 4.26
N VAL A 49 2.53 -6.16 4.27
CA VAL A 49 1.66 -6.77 3.27
C VAL A 49 0.42 -7.30 4.00
N ASP A 50 -0.74 -6.70 3.76
CA ASP A 50 -1.99 -6.97 4.49
C ASP A 50 -2.29 -8.45 4.72
N PHE A 51 -2.17 -9.27 3.68
CA PHE A 51 -2.48 -10.68 3.67
C PHE A 51 -1.45 -11.50 4.45
N MET A 52 -0.19 -11.08 4.43
CA MET A 52 0.90 -11.81 5.11
C MET A 52 1.11 -11.34 6.55
N CYS A 53 0.77 -10.09 6.86
CA CYS A 53 1.03 -9.45 8.15
C CYS A 53 -0.17 -9.49 9.10
N LEU A 54 -1.36 -9.93 8.63
CA LEU A 54 -2.56 -10.05 9.44
C LEU A 54 -3.06 -11.49 9.48
N PRO A 55 -3.69 -11.95 10.58
CA PRO A 55 -4.26 -13.29 10.62
C PRO A 55 -5.37 -13.51 9.56
N GLN A 56 -5.18 -14.52 8.71
CA GLN A 56 -6.06 -14.87 7.59
C GLN A 56 -6.82 -16.18 7.78
N GLY A 57 -7.84 -16.41 6.94
CA GLY A 57 -8.52 -17.70 6.85
C GLY A 57 -9.64 -17.95 7.88
N LYS A 58 -10.31 -19.09 7.71
CA LYS A 58 -11.46 -19.49 8.55
C LYS A 58 -11.02 -20.12 9.88
N ASP A 59 -9.88 -20.80 9.88
CA ASP A 59 -9.38 -21.60 11.02
C ASP A 59 -8.62 -20.77 12.06
N ARG A 60 -8.79 -19.44 12.05
CA ARG A 60 -8.18 -18.54 13.03
C ARG A 60 -8.56 -18.90 14.45
N THR A 61 -7.56 -18.93 15.32
CA THR A 61 -7.70 -19.06 16.77
C THR A 61 -8.53 -17.91 17.34
N LYS A 62 -9.03 -18.07 18.57
CA LYS A 62 -9.75 -16.99 19.25
C LYS A 62 -8.89 -15.73 19.40
N THR A 63 -7.60 -15.90 19.67
CA THR A 63 -6.63 -14.81 19.81
C THR A 63 -6.43 -14.06 18.50
N GLU A 64 -6.18 -14.79 17.40
CA GLU A 64 -6.02 -14.20 16.06
C GLU A 64 -7.25 -13.42 15.59
N LYS A 65 -8.45 -13.87 15.96
CA LYS A 65 -9.70 -13.13 15.66
C LYS A 65 -9.80 -11.81 16.42
N VAL A 66 -9.34 -11.77 17.67
CA VAL A 66 -9.28 -10.55 18.48
C VAL A 66 -8.22 -9.61 17.92
N GLU A 67 -7.04 -10.14 17.60
CA GLU A 67 -5.94 -9.40 17.00
C GLU A 67 -6.34 -8.75 15.68
N PHE A 68 -6.86 -9.53 14.73
CA PHE A 68 -7.35 -9.02 13.45
C PHE A 68 -8.40 -7.91 13.63
N ARG A 69 -9.33 -8.09 14.57
CA ARG A 69 -10.37 -7.08 14.87
C ARG A 69 -9.77 -5.78 15.43
N SER A 70 -8.70 -5.86 16.22
CA SER A 70 -8.00 -4.67 16.72
C SER A 70 -7.16 -3.97 15.64
N MET A 71 -6.61 -4.71 14.68
CA MET A 71 -5.76 -4.16 13.64
C MET A 71 -6.55 -3.51 12.50
N LEU A 72 -7.70 -4.09 12.12
CA LEU A 72 -8.46 -3.65 10.94
C LEU A 72 -8.81 -2.15 10.92
N PRO A 73 -9.24 -1.50 12.02
CA PRO A 73 -9.49 -0.05 12.03
C PRO A 73 -8.22 0.79 11.88
N ASN A 74 -7.06 0.23 12.22
CA ASN A 74 -5.78 0.92 12.27
C ASN A 74 -4.92 0.70 11.02
N ILE A 75 -5.27 -0.24 10.15
CA ILE A 75 -4.48 -0.55 8.95
C ILE A 75 -4.27 0.67 8.06
N ASN A 76 -5.25 1.57 7.98
CA ASN A 76 -5.16 2.79 7.19
C ASN A 76 -4.00 3.71 7.62
N LEU A 77 -3.59 3.61 8.88
CA LEU A 77 -2.47 4.38 9.42
C LEU A 77 -1.12 3.96 8.81
N THR A 78 -0.99 2.73 8.31
CA THR A 78 0.25 2.32 7.63
C THR A 78 0.40 3.09 6.32
N TYR A 79 -0.62 3.10 5.47
CA TYR A 79 -0.61 3.85 4.20
C TYR A 79 -0.53 5.38 4.39
N LEU A 80 -0.97 5.89 5.55
CA LEU A 80 -0.83 7.29 5.89
C LEU A 80 0.58 7.66 6.41
N GLY A 81 1.21 6.78 7.20
CA GLY A 81 2.43 7.10 7.95
C GLY A 81 3.74 6.60 7.36
N SER A 82 3.71 5.65 6.43
CA SER A 82 4.90 5.04 5.83
C SER A 82 5.07 5.41 4.37
N SER A 83 6.19 5.00 3.76
CA SER A 83 6.26 4.93 2.31
C SER A 83 5.25 3.91 1.79
N VAL A 84 4.72 4.13 0.58
CA VAL A 84 3.72 3.25 -0.03
C VAL A 84 4.15 2.84 -1.44
N LEU A 85 4.22 1.54 -1.69
CA LEU A 85 4.36 1.01 -3.05
C LEU A 85 2.98 0.60 -3.55
N ILE A 86 2.53 1.26 -4.61
CA ILE A 86 1.25 1.02 -5.27
C ILE A 86 1.53 0.24 -6.55
N ILE A 87 1.02 -0.99 -6.63
CA ILE A 87 1.16 -1.81 -7.84
C ILE A 87 -0.17 -1.80 -8.61
N MET A 88 -0.18 -1.04 -9.70
CA MET A 88 -1.26 -1.00 -10.67
C MET A 88 -1.07 -2.12 -11.68
N PHE A 89 -1.69 -3.27 -11.39
CA PHE A 89 -1.54 -4.45 -12.23
C PHE A 89 -2.19 -4.33 -13.61
N ASP A 90 -3.41 -3.78 -13.65
CA ASP A 90 -4.20 -3.59 -14.86
C ASP A 90 -5.16 -2.38 -14.69
N ALA A 91 -5.89 -2.02 -15.74
CA ALA A 91 -6.89 -0.96 -15.71
C ALA A 91 -8.03 -1.21 -14.71
N THR A 92 -8.24 -2.45 -14.26
CA THR A 92 -9.26 -2.78 -13.24
C THR A 92 -8.79 -2.46 -11.81
N TYR A 93 -7.59 -1.92 -11.64
CA TYR A 93 -7.14 -1.33 -10.38
C TYR A 93 -8.08 -0.22 -9.90
N VAL A 94 -8.55 0.65 -10.81
CA VAL A 94 -9.43 1.78 -10.47
C VAL A 94 -10.86 1.38 -10.12
N GLU A 95 -11.23 0.12 -10.38
CA GLU A 95 -12.57 -0.40 -10.06
C GLU A 95 -12.70 -0.85 -8.60
N ARG A 96 -11.59 -0.92 -7.85
CA ARG A 96 -11.57 -1.44 -6.48
C ARG A 96 -11.43 -0.32 -5.46
N PHE A 97 -12.36 -0.28 -4.51
CA PHE A 97 -12.38 0.74 -3.46
C PHE A 97 -11.10 0.75 -2.59
N TRP A 98 -10.69 -0.40 -2.06
CA TRP A 98 -9.59 -0.44 -1.09
C TRP A 98 -8.24 0.04 -1.66
N PRO A 99 -7.75 -0.46 -2.81
CA PRO A 99 -6.51 0.06 -3.39
C PRO A 99 -6.59 1.56 -3.76
N GLN A 100 -7.77 2.06 -4.13
CA GLN A 100 -7.98 3.49 -4.36
C GLN A 100 -7.90 4.30 -3.06
N PHE A 101 -8.48 3.79 -1.97
CA PHE A 101 -8.43 4.46 -0.67
C PHE A 101 -7.02 4.45 -0.08
N GLU A 102 -6.28 3.34 -0.20
CA GLU A 102 -4.87 3.23 0.19
C GLU A 102 -3.98 4.20 -0.60
N CYS A 103 -4.21 4.27 -1.92
CA CYS A 103 -3.57 5.22 -2.82
C CYS A 103 -3.84 6.67 -2.39
N TRP A 104 -5.11 7.02 -2.15
CA TRP A 104 -5.49 8.35 -1.67
C TRP A 104 -4.84 8.70 -0.33
N LEU A 105 -4.81 7.77 0.63
CA LEU A 105 -4.12 7.99 1.91
C LEU A 105 -2.64 8.31 1.72
N SER A 106 -1.97 7.65 0.77
CA SER A 106 -0.57 7.90 0.42
C SER A 106 -0.31 9.30 -0.15
N PHE A 107 -1.35 9.99 -0.62
CA PHE A 107 -1.29 11.37 -1.09
C PHE A 107 -1.63 12.39 -0.01
N MET A 108 -2.10 11.97 1.16
CA MET A 108 -2.44 12.87 2.26
C MET A 108 -1.30 12.98 3.27
N GLN A 109 -1.17 14.13 3.92
CA GLN A 109 -0.29 14.37 5.06
C GLN A 109 -1.10 14.95 6.22
N GLY A 110 -0.60 14.76 7.45
CA GLY A 110 -1.18 15.38 8.63
C GLY A 110 -0.85 16.86 8.73
N SER A 111 -1.80 17.67 9.18
CA SER A 111 -1.65 19.09 9.51
C SER A 111 -2.46 19.44 10.77
N GLU A 112 -2.28 20.66 11.29
CA GLU A 112 -3.06 21.15 12.44
C GLU A 112 -4.57 21.18 12.19
N SER A 113 -4.99 21.30 10.93
CA SER A 113 -6.41 21.31 10.52
C SER A 113 -6.96 19.95 10.11
N GLY A 114 -6.16 18.89 10.16
CA GLY A 114 -6.54 17.52 9.78
C GLY A 114 -5.68 16.95 8.66
N LEU A 115 -6.29 16.18 7.75
CA LEU A 115 -5.60 15.65 6.58
C LEU A 115 -5.67 16.66 5.42
N VAL A 116 -4.51 16.90 4.81
CA VAL A 116 -4.39 17.78 3.63
C VAL A 116 -3.60 17.07 2.54
N SER A 117 -3.81 17.47 1.29
CA SER A 117 -3.04 16.92 0.16
C SER A 117 -1.54 17.23 0.31
N THR A 118 -0.73 16.23 0.08
CA THR A 118 0.74 16.32 0.06
C THR A 118 1.18 16.91 -1.28
N PRO A 119 2.07 17.92 -1.30
CA PRO A 119 2.65 18.41 -2.55
C PRO A 119 3.36 17.29 -3.33
N GLU A 120 3.32 17.31 -4.66
CA GLU A 120 3.85 16.23 -5.50
C GLU A 120 5.31 15.86 -5.19
N GLY A 121 6.17 16.87 -4.97
CA GLY A 121 7.58 16.65 -4.63
C GLY A 121 7.85 16.08 -3.23
N GLN A 122 6.80 15.90 -2.42
CA GLN A 122 6.85 15.33 -1.07
C GLN A 122 6.04 14.02 -0.96
N LEU A 123 5.50 13.53 -2.08
CA LEU A 123 4.79 12.27 -2.09
C LEU A 123 5.71 11.13 -1.65
N ARG A 124 5.23 10.35 -0.69
CA ARG A 124 5.91 9.17 -0.14
C ARG A 124 5.46 7.87 -0.81
N CYS A 125 4.95 7.97 -2.03
CA CYS A 125 4.42 6.83 -2.76
C CYS A 125 5.18 6.62 -4.06
N THR A 126 5.37 5.35 -4.41
CA THR A 126 5.82 4.94 -5.74
C THR A 126 4.71 4.16 -6.41
N ILE A 127 4.34 4.53 -7.64
CA ILE A 127 3.33 3.83 -8.43
C ILE A 127 4.03 3.05 -9.53
N VAL A 128 3.80 1.73 -9.58
CA VAL A 128 4.33 0.84 -10.61
C VAL A 128 3.18 0.30 -11.44
N CYS A 129 3.23 0.52 -12.75
CA CYS A 129 2.27 -0.01 -13.71
C CYS A 129 2.79 -1.32 -14.33
N LEU A 130 1.96 -2.36 -14.35
CA LEU A 130 2.27 -3.65 -14.97
C LEU A 130 1.33 -3.93 -16.16
N ARG A 131 1.64 -4.99 -16.93
CA ARG A 131 0.84 -5.57 -18.03
C ARG A 131 0.14 -4.52 -18.92
N ASP A 132 0.94 -3.64 -19.50
CA ASP A 132 0.52 -2.61 -20.44
C ASP A 132 -0.41 -1.54 -19.87
N THR A 133 -0.54 -1.44 -18.53
CA THR A 133 -1.22 -0.31 -17.88
C THR A 133 -0.48 0.98 -18.26
N PRO A 134 -1.11 1.89 -19.03
CA PRO A 134 -0.48 3.14 -19.43
C PRO A 134 -0.06 3.98 -18.23
N GLU A 135 1.18 4.48 -18.22
CA GLU A 135 1.72 5.34 -17.16
C GLU A 135 0.86 6.60 -16.92
N ARG A 136 0.13 7.07 -17.93
CA ARG A 136 -0.86 8.15 -17.78
C ARG A 136 -1.86 7.92 -16.65
N TYR A 137 -2.19 6.67 -16.32
CA TYR A 137 -3.09 6.37 -15.20
C TYR A 137 -2.44 6.65 -13.85
N ALA A 138 -1.12 6.48 -13.71
CA ALA A 138 -0.40 6.87 -12.51
C ALA A 138 -0.37 8.39 -12.32
N HIS A 139 -0.27 9.15 -13.41
CA HIS A 139 -0.35 10.62 -13.37
C HIS A 139 -1.76 11.10 -12.96
N LEU A 140 -2.80 10.55 -13.58
CA LEU A 140 -4.20 10.90 -13.28
C LEU A 140 -4.62 10.62 -11.83
N LEU A 141 -3.93 9.73 -11.12
CA LEU A 141 -4.21 9.48 -9.71
C LEU A 141 -3.67 10.60 -8.80
N LYS A 142 -2.66 11.33 -9.25
CA LYS A 142 -1.99 12.39 -8.48
C LYS A 142 -2.61 13.78 -8.71
N ASP A 143 -3.38 13.94 -9.78
CA ASP A 143 -4.11 15.17 -10.15
C ASP A 143 -5.42 15.34 -9.34
#